data_AF-A0A7W1BF64-F1
#
_entry.id   AF-A0A7W1BF64-F1
#
_cell.length_a   1.000
_cell.length_b   1.000
_cell.length_c   1.000
_cell.angle_alpha   90.00
_cell.angle_beta   90.00
_cell.angle_gamma   90.00
#
_symmetry.space_group_name_H-M   'P 1'
#
loop_
_entity.id
_entity.type
_entity.pdbx_description
1 polymer ?
#
loop_
_entity_poly.entity_id
_entity_poly.type
_entity_poly.pdbx_seq_one_letter_code
_entity_poly.pdbx_strand_id
1 'polypeptide(L)'
;RRVIGREVAERLREYLRSAVAEGGTGGEAQLVNYPVLGKTGTARRYQNGRYVENKYNSTFAAIFPADDPQLVVIVKIDSPKGSYYGGRTAAPVTRMMLQQSLASRRVAINRGRIAAPEVLVAPSPASPAGGNPVRKPVVVVGWPYRPSNAAPVPVPVPVPSVGGRSVREAALALHRRGFRMSLRGVGRVTRTVPAAGESARPGTSVMVWAE
;
A
#
# COMPACT_ATOMS: atom_id res chain seq x y z
N ARG A 1 10.56 -35.81 3.52
CA ARG A 1 12.04 -35.67 3.64
C ARG A 1 12.35 -34.27 4.18
N ARG A 2 13.15 -34.14 5.24
CA ARG A 2 13.65 -32.85 5.76
C ARG A 2 15.05 -32.61 5.20
N VAL A 3 15.22 -31.52 4.43
CA VAL A 3 16.51 -31.21 3.73
C VAL A 3 17.34 -30.18 4.52
N ILE A 4 16.68 -29.29 5.27
CA ILE A 4 17.31 -28.27 6.11
C ILE A 4 16.70 -28.28 7.52
N GLY A 5 17.46 -27.78 8.50
CA GLY A 5 17.00 -27.59 9.87
C GLY A 5 15.84 -26.60 9.95
N ARG A 6 15.01 -26.70 11.00
CA ARG A 6 13.87 -25.80 11.23
C ARG A 6 14.33 -24.35 11.35
N GLU A 7 15.35 -24.12 12.18
CA GLU A 7 15.93 -22.79 12.42
C GLU A 7 16.45 -22.14 11.14
N VAL A 8 17.15 -22.90 10.30
CA VAL A 8 17.63 -22.43 8.98
C VAL A 8 16.45 -22.05 8.08
N ALA A 9 15.39 -22.85 8.09
CA ALA A 9 14.19 -22.54 7.31
C ALA A 9 13.48 -21.26 7.81
N GLU A 10 13.39 -21.07 9.12
CA GLU A 10 12.82 -19.86 9.74
C GLU A 10 13.64 -18.62 9.37
N ARG A 11 14.97 -18.67 9.50
CA ARG A 11 15.89 -17.61 9.07
C ARG A 11 15.75 -17.30 7.58
N LEU A 12 15.61 -18.32 6.74
CA LEU A 12 15.45 -18.15 5.30
C LEU A 12 14.15 -17.41 4.96
N ARG A 13 13.06 -17.65 5.72
CA ARG A 13 11.81 -16.91 5.53
C ARG A 13 11.99 -15.42 5.81
N GLU A 14 12.79 -15.04 6.80
CA GLU A 14 13.09 -13.63 7.08
C GLU A 14 13.76 -12.97 5.87
N TYR A 15 14.80 -13.61 5.30
CA TYR A 15 15.51 -13.09 4.13
C TYR A 15 14.60 -13.01 2.88
N LEU A 16 13.76 -14.01 2.67
CA LEU A 16 12.81 -14.01 1.56
C LEU A 16 11.69 -12.96 1.73
N ARG A 17 11.36 -12.60 2.98
CA ARG A 17 10.44 -11.49 3.26
C ARG A 17 11.08 -10.17 2.88
N SER A 18 12.34 -9.94 3.28
CA SER A 18 13.09 -8.72 2.94
C SER A 18 13.25 -8.54 1.43
N ALA A 19 13.36 -9.62 0.66
CA ALA A 19 13.47 -9.54 -0.80
C ALA A 19 12.23 -8.95 -1.50
N VAL A 20 11.06 -9.01 -0.86
CA VAL A 20 9.77 -8.47 -1.36
C VAL A 20 9.39 -7.16 -0.66
N ALA A 21 10.07 -6.81 0.42
CA ALA A 21 9.87 -5.54 1.14
C ALA A 21 10.42 -4.34 0.35
N GLU A 22 10.19 -3.14 0.87
CA GLU A 22 10.75 -1.90 0.33
C GLU A 22 12.29 -2.00 0.23
N GLY A 23 12.84 -1.57 -0.91
CA GLY A 23 14.27 -1.73 -1.22
C GLY A 23 14.67 -3.12 -1.73
N GLY A 24 13.76 -4.11 -1.68
CA GLY A 24 13.97 -5.46 -2.20
C GLY A 24 13.76 -5.57 -3.72
N THR A 25 14.40 -6.57 -4.34
CA THR A 25 14.29 -6.80 -5.80
C THR A 25 12.93 -7.33 -6.26
N GLY A 26 12.09 -7.79 -5.35
CA GLY A 26 10.82 -8.45 -5.61
C GLY A 26 9.58 -7.65 -5.23
N GLY A 27 9.70 -6.34 -4.98
CA GLY A 27 8.62 -5.50 -4.44
C GLY A 27 7.31 -5.55 -5.25
N GLU A 28 7.36 -5.79 -6.56
CA GLU A 28 6.14 -5.88 -7.40
C GLU A 28 5.29 -7.12 -7.11
N ALA A 29 5.82 -8.10 -6.37
CA ALA A 29 5.06 -9.28 -5.89
C ALA A 29 4.29 -9.00 -4.57
N GLN A 30 4.48 -7.85 -3.93
CA GLN A 30 3.91 -7.53 -2.63
C GLN A 30 2.37 -7.44 -2.68
N LEU A 31 1.71 -7.98 -1.66
CA LEU A 31 0.28 -7.78 -1.39
C LEU A 31 0.13 -6.76 -0.27
N VAL A 32 -0.90 -5.90 -0.37
CA VAL A 32 -1.10 -4.76 0.55
C VAL A 32 -1.27 -5.21 2.00
N ASN A 33 -2.06 -6.27 2.23
CA ASN A 33 -2.46 -6.69 3.57
C ASN A 33 -1.91 -8.05 3.99
N TYR A 34 -1.15 -8.71 3.13
CA TYR A 34 -0.67 -10.06 3.41
C TYR A 34 0.80 -10.20 3.08
N PRO A 35 1.63 -10.63 4.03
CA PRO A 35 3.05 -10.80 3.77
C PRO A 35 3.28 -11.98 2.82
N VAL A 36 4.18 -11.77 1.87
CA VAL A 36 4.60 -12.73 0.86
C VAL A 36 6.10 -12.95 1.00
N LEU A 37 6.55 -14.19 0.94
CA LEU A 37 7.95 -14.52 0.78
C LEU A 37 8.22 -14.66 -0.71
N GLY A 38 9.33 -14.12 -1.20
CA GLY A 38 9.59 -14.20 -2.63
C GLY A 38 11.05 -14.13 -3.00
N LYS A 39 11.37 -14.70 -4.16
CA LYS A 39 12.69 -14.58 -4.77
C LYS A 39 12.59 -14.41 -6.27
N THR A 40 13.35 -13.44 -6.76
CA THR A 40 13.59 -13.18 -8.17
C THR A 40 14.63 -14.14 -8.75
N GLY A 41 14.42 -14.57 -9.99
CA GLY A 41 15.43 -15.24 -10.80
C GLY A 41 15.44 -14.69 -12.22
N THR A 42 16.63 -14.50 -12.77
CA THR A 42 16.86 -13.97 -14.12
C THR A 42 17.94 -14.80 -14.78
N ALA A 43 17.55 -15.87 -15.48
CA ALA A 43 18.49 -16.82 -16.05
C ALA A 43 18.75 -16.51 -17.53
N ARG A 44 20.01 -16.54 -17.96
CA ARG A 44 20.37 -16.48 -19.39
C ARG A 44 20.02 -17.81 -20.05
N ARG A 45 19.44 -17.75 -21.26
CA ARG A 45 19.12 -18.96 -22.02
C ARG A 45 20.41 -19.59 -22.54
N TYR A 46 20.57 -20.90 -22.33
CA TYR A 46 21.68 -21.68 -22.87
C TYR A 46 21.18 -22.53 -24.04
N GLN A 47 21.86 -22.47 -25.18
CA GLN A 47 21.53 -23.21 -26.40
C GLN A 47 22.79 -23.46 -27.23
N ASN A 48 22.95 -24.68 -27.76
CA ASN A 48 24.05 -25.06 -28.63
C ASN A 48 25.44 -24.72 -28.05
N GLY A 49 25.69 -25.11 -26.80
CA GLY A 49 27.01 -24.93 -26.17
C GLY A 49 27.28 -23.53 -25.60
N ARG A 50 26.39 -22.55 -25.82
CA ARG A 50 26.62 -21.15 -25.41
C ARG A 50 25.39 -20.46 -24.84
N TYR A 51 25.60 -19.40 -24.07
CA TYR A 51 24.52 -18.50 -23.68
C TYR A 51 24.08 -17.66 -24.88
N VAL A 52 22.78 -17.62 -25.14
CA VAL A 52 22.20 -16.82 -26.21
C VAL A 52 22.10 -15.38 -25.77
N GLU A 53 22.63 -14.48 -26.58
CA GLU A 53 22.56 -13.04 -26.33
C GLU A 53 21.10 -12.56 -26.31
N ASN A 54 20.79 -11.64 -25.39
CA ASN A 54 19.47 -11.03 -25.25
C ASN A 54 18.29 -12.00 -25.04
N LYS A 55 18.55 -13.28 -24.70
CA LYS A 55 17.51 -14.24 -24.32
C LYS A 55 17.62 -14.63 -22.86
N TYR A 56 16.58 -14.30 -22.11
CA TYR A 56 16.49 -14.52 -20.68
C TYR A 56 15.18 -15.24 -20.33
N ASN A 57 15.21 -15.98 -19.23
CA ASN A 57 14.01 -16.47 -18.56
C ASN A 57 13.83 -15.65 -17.28
N SER A 58 12.69 -14.97 -17.18
CA SER A 58 12.31 -14.22 -15.99
C SER A 58 11.49 -15.10 -15.08
N THR A 59 11.90 -15.23 -13.83
CA THR A 59 11.27 -16.13 -12.86
C THR A 59 11.01 -15.44 -11.54
N PHE A 60 9.94 -15.85 -10.88
CA PHE A 60 9.64 -15.48 -9.51
C PHE A 60 9.04 -16.67 -8.78
N ALA A 61 9.62 -17.01 -7.62
CA ALA A 61 9.08 -18.00 -6.71
C ALA A 61 8.52 -17.28 -5.49
N ALA A 62 7.28 -17.57 -5.12
CA ALA A 62 6.61 -17.02 -3.96
C ALA A 62 6.10 -18.14 -3.04
N ILE A 63 6.15 -17.86 -1.73
CA ILE A 63 5.52 -18.67 -0.69
C ILE A 63 4.52 -17.78 0.05
N PHE A 64 3.31 -18.28 0.23
CA PHE A 64 2.19 -17.52 0.76
C PHE A 64 1.26 -18.38 1.62
N PRO A 65 0.71 -17.85 2.73
CA PRO A 65 1.16 -16.68 3.49
C PRO A 65 2.61 -16.82 3.99
N ALA A 66 3.24 -15.72 4.37
CA ALA A 66 4.64 -15.77 4.81
C ALA A 66 4.84 -16.47 6.18
N ASP A 67 3.90 -16.30 7.10
CA ASP A 67 3.99 -16.80 8.48
C ASP A 67 3.55 -18.26 8.60
N ASP A 68 2.41 -18.61 8.00
CA ASP A 68 1.91 -19.98 7.88
C ASP A 68 1.73 -20.35 6.39
N PRO A 69 2.80 -20.78 5.70
CA PRO A 69 2.78 -21.14 4.28
C PRO A 69 1.76 -22.20 3.90
N GLN A 70 0.92 -21.90 2.90
CA GLN A 70 -0.10 -22.80 2.36
C GLN A 70 0.01 -22.98 0.84
N LEU A 71 0.65 -22.03 0.16
CA LEU A 71 0.83 -21.99 -1.27
C LEU A 71 2.29 -21.74 -1.64
N VAL A 72 2.71 -22.38 -2.72
CA VAL A 72 3.93 -22.06 -3.44
C VAL A 72 3.54 -21.74 -4.88
N VAL A 73 3.92 -20.56 -5.36
CA VAL A 73 3.66 -20.12 -6.74
C VAL A 73 4.98 -19.87 -7.41
N ILE A 74 5.19 -20.51 -8.57
CA ILE A 74 6.37 -20.28 -9.39
C ILE A 74 5.88 -19.78 -10.75
N VAL A 75 6.31 -18.58 -11.12
CA VAL A 75 6.06 -18.01 -12.43
C VAL A 75 7.37 -18.01 -13.21
N LYS A 76 7.34 -18.55 -14.43
CA LYS A 76 8.44 -18.50 -15.40
C LYS A 76 7.91 -17.92 -16.70
N ILE A 77 8.56 -16.87 -17.17
CA ILE A 77 8.26 -16.21 -18.44
C ILE A 77 9.50 -16.39 -19.32
N ASP A 78 9.33 -17.16 -20.38
CA ASP A 78 10.41 -17.47 -21.31
C ASP A 78 10.53 -16.36 -22.37
N SER A 79 11.74 -15.82 -22.51
CA SER A 79 12.05 -14.77 -23.50
C SER A 79 11.05 -13.58 -23.45
N PRO A 80 10.85 -12.93 -22.27
CA PRO A 80 9.93 -11.81 -22.16
C PRO A 80 10.37 -10.65 -23.06
N LYS A 81 9.40 -9.95 -23.64
CA LYS A 81 9.63 -8.68 -24.34
C LYS A 81 9.60 -7.54 -23.32
N GLY A 82 10.52 -6.57 -23.45
CA GLY A 82 10.67 -5.48 -22.49
C GLY A 82 11.65 -5.83 -21.36
N SER A 83 11.24 -5.67 -20.10
CA SER A 83 12.11 -6.02 -18.98
C SER A 83 12.28 -7.54 -18.85
N TYR A 84 13.51 -7.99 -18.64
CA TYR A 84 13.84 -9.40 -18.38
C TYR A 84 14.06 -9.72 -16.90
N TYR A 85 14.10 -8.71 -16.04
CA TYR A 85 14.32 -8.92 -14.61
C TYR A 85 13.13 -9.61 -13.95
N GLY A 86 13.38 -10.70 -13.21
CA GLY A 86 12.37 -11.43 -12.42
C GLY A 86 11.40 -10.52 -11.65
N GLY A 87 11.97 -9.49 -11.02
CA GLY A 87 11.24 -8.52 -10.20
C GLY A 87 10.32 -7.55 -10.94
N ARG A 88 10.54 -7.33 -12.25
CA ARG A 88 9.71 -6.41 -13.06
C ARG A 88 8.76 -7.11 -14.03
N THR A 89 8.94 -8.42 -14.21
CA THR A 89 8.18 -9.20 -15.20
C THR A 89 7.39 -10.33 -14.53
N ALA A 90 8.07 -11.24 -13.83
CA ALA A 90 7.42 -12.39 -13.21
C ALA A 90 6.76 -12.06 -11.86
N ALA A 91 7.28 -11.06 -11.14
CA ALA A 91 6.74 -10.63 -9.84
C ALA A 91 5.29 -10.07 -9.92
N PRO A 92 4.94 -9.13 -10.82
CA PRO A 92 3.55 -8.68 -10.94
C PRO A 92 2.58 -9.80 -11.32
N VAL A 93 2.99 -10.72 -12.18
CA VAL A 93 2.16 -11.89 -12.56
C VAL A 93 1.92 -12.76 -11.33
N THR A 94 2.95 -12.96 -10.50
CA THR A 94 2.81 -13.69 -9.23
C THR A 94 1.85 -13.00 -8.29
N ARG A 95 1.94 -11.67 -8.13
CA ARG A 95 0.99 -10.88 -7.33
C ARG A 95 -0.44 -11.09 -7.82
N MET A 96 -0.67 -10.99 -9.13
CA MET A 96 -1.99 -11.18 -9.73
C MET A 96 -2.52 -12.59 -9.45
N MET A 97 -1.71 -13.63 -9.61
CA MET A 97 -2.10 -15.02 -9.30
C MET A 97 -2.46 -15.21 -7.83
N LEU A 98 -1.69 -14.63 -6.90
CA LEU A 98 -2.00 -14.69 -5.48
C LEU A 98 -3.30 -13.95 -5.14
N GLN A 99 -3.54 -12.78 -5.73
CA GLN A 99 -4.81 -12.04 -5.57
C GLN A 99 -6.01 -12.86 -6.07
N GLN A 100 -5.90 -13.47 -7.25
CA GLN A 100 -6.95 -14.33 -7.78
C GLN A 100 -7.16 -15.58 -6.91
N SER A 101 -6.08 -16.14 -6.36
CA SER A 101 -6.15 -17.30 -5.46
C SER A 101 -6.88 -16.95 -4.16
N LEU A 102 -6.63 -15.76 -3.60
CA LEU A 102 -7.33 -15.25 -2.43
C LEU A 102 -8.82 -15.01 -2.70
N ALA A 103 -9.15 -14.40 -3.84
CA ALA A 103 -10.52 -14.10 -4.25
C ALA A 103 -11.33 -15.36 -4.60
N SER A 104 -10.68 -16.39 -5.14
CA SER A 104 -11.32 -17.63 -5.56
C SER A 104 -11.69 -18.53 -4.40
N ARG A 105 -12.97 -18.91 -4.28
CA ARG A 105 -13.44 -19.90 -3.29
C ARG A 105 -12.99 -21.34 -3.59
N ARG A 106 -12.40 -21.59 -4.77
CA ARG A 106 -12.02 -22.94 -5.22
C ARG A 106 -10.61 -23.34 -4.79
N VAL A 107 -9.75 -22.38 -4.46
CA VAL A 107 -8.40 -22.71 -3.98
C VAL A 107 -8.49 -23.17 -2.53
N ALA A 108 -7.91 -24.34 -2.25
CA ALA A 108 -7.83 -24.94 -0.92
C ALA A 108 -6.83 -24.19 -0.03
N ILE A 109 -7.17 -22.95 0.32
CA ILE A 109 -6.43 -22.14 1.29
C ILE A 109 -7.30 -22.03 2.54
N ASN A 110 -6.72 -22.35 3.69
CA ASN A 110 -7.33 -22.11 4.99
C ASN A 110 -7.28 -20.62 5.33
N ARG A 111 -8.36 -19.92 4.97
CA ARG A 111 -8.52 -18.48 5.20
C ARG A 111 -8.47 -18.06 6.67
N GLY A 112 -8.84 -18.95 7.60
CA GLY A 112 -8.73 -18.67 9.03
C GLY A 112 -7.29 -18.62 9.54
N ARG A 113 -6.34 -19.19 8.77
CA ARG A 113 -4.90 -19.20 9.07
C ARG A 113 -4.10 -18.24 8.20
N ILE A 114 -4.72 -17.64 7.19
CA ILE A 114 -4.20 -16.44 6.56
C ILE A 114 -4.49 -15.33 7.56
N ALA A 115 -3.66 -15.20 8.59
CA ALA A 115 -3.83 -14.13 9.56
C ALA A 115 -3.92 -12.81 8.76
N ALA A 116 -5.07 -12.12 8.89
CA ALA A 116 -5.04 -10.68 8.80
C ALA A 116 -3.95 -10.21 9.77
N PRO A 117 -3.29 -9.06 9.52
CA PRO A 117 -2.50 -8.45 10.59
C PRO A 117 -3.37 -8.53 11.83
N GLU A 118 -2.79 -8.98 12.94
CA GLU A 118 -3.33 -8.66 14.25
C GLU A 118 -3.77 -7.21 14.09
N VAL A 119 -5.09 -6.97 14.05
CA VAL A 119 -5.59 -5.61 14.10
C VAL A 119 -4.87 -5.12 15.33
N LEU A 120 -3.97 -4.16 15.16
CA LEU A 120 -3.42 -3.45 16.29
C LEU A 120 -4.66 -2.89 16.97
N VAL A 121 -5.21 -3.67 17.90
CA VAL A 121 -6.09 -3.20 18.94
C VAL A 121 -5.13 -2.31 19.67
N ALA A 122 -5.10 -1.05 19.24
CA ALA A 122 -4.34 -0.04 19.91
C ALA A 122 -4.74 -0.20 21.39
N PRO A 123 -3.77 -0.35 22.31
CA PRO A 123 -4.10 -0.35 23.71
C PRO A 123 -4.99 0.88 23.93
N SER A 124 -6.15 0.65 24.56
CA SER A 124 -7.08 1.72 24.94
C SER A 124 -6.24 2.86 25.49
N PRO A 125 -6.30 4.08 24.92
CA PRO A 125 -5.34 5.11 25.29
C PRO A 125 -5.59 5.49 26.74
N ALA A 126 -4.71 5.04 27.63
CA ALA A 126 -4.44 5.76 28.86
C ALA A 126 -4.05 7.18 28.45
N SER A 127 -4.84 8.16 28.87
CA SER A 127 -4.59 9.58 28.62
C SER A 127 -3.16 9.96 28.97
N PRO A 128 -2.37 10.49 28.03
CA PRO A 128 -1.24 11.32 28.36
C PRO A 128 -1.68 12.78 28.28
N ALA A 129 -1.49 13.49 29.39
CA ALA A 129 -1.52 14.93 29.42
C ALA A 129 -0.55 15.52 28.38
N GLY A 130 -0.99 16.60 27.71
CA GLY A 130 -0.11 17.62 27.14
C GLY A 130 0.73 17.23 25.91
N GLY A 131 0.23 17.57 24.72
CA GLY A 131 1.04 17.67 23.49
C GLY A 131 0.29 17.20 22.25
N ASN A 132 0.24 18.03 21.21
CA ASN A 132 -0.61 17.81 20.04
C ASN A 132 0.21 17.33 18.81
N PRO A 133 0.33 16.01 18.55
CA PRO A 133 0.76 15.51 17.25
C PRO A 133 -0.47 15.30 16.35
N VAL A 134 -0.40 15.82 15.13
CA VAL A 134 -1.41 15.61 14.08
C VAL A 134 -1.42 14.11 13.69
N ARG A 135 -2.34 13.33 14.28
CA ARG A 135 -2.60 11.93 13.88
C ARG A 135 -3.50 11.91 12.63
N LYS A 136 -3.03 11.30 11.53
CA LYS A 136 -3.91 10.87 10.44
C LYS A 136 -4.88 9.82 11.02
N PRO A 137 -6.21 9.93 10.81
CA PRO A 137 -7.13 8.94 11.34
C PRO A 137 -6.95 7.63 10.57
N VAL A 138 -6.50 6.59 11.26
CA VAL A 138 -6.60 5.21 10.79
C VAL A 138 -8.04 4.78 11.04
N VAL A 139 -8.80 4.55 9.98
CA VAL A 139 -10.16 4.02 10.08
C VAL A 139 -10.07 2.49 10.12
N VAL A 140 -10.26 1.90 11.29
CA VAL A 140 -10.38 0.45 11.44
C VAL A 140 -11.84 0.07 11.27
N VAL A 141 -12.15 -0.64 10.18
CA VAL A 141 -13.51 -1.17 9.94
C VAL A 141 -13.53 -2.63 10.39
N GLY A 142 -14.30 -2.94 11.45
CA GLY A 142 -14.47 -4.30 11.94
C GLY A 142 -15.27 -5.17 10.97
N TRP A 143 -14.91 -6.45 10.89
CA TRP A 143 -15.63 -7.46 10.10
C TRP A 143 -16.46 -8.38 11.02
N PRO A 144 -17.70 -8.78 10.66
CA PRO A 144 -18.42 -8.44 9.44
C PRO A 144 -18.87 -6.97 9.41
N TYR A 145 -18.63 -6.32 8.28
CA TYR A 145 -19.05 -4.93 8.06
C TYR A 145 -20.58 -4.85 8.10
N ARG A 146 -21.10 -4.29 9.19
CA ARG A 146 -22.49 -3.85 9.27
C ARG A 146 -22.50 -2.36 8.93
N PRO A 147 -22.97 -1.96 7.74
CA PRO A 147 -23.18 -0.54 7.48
C PRO A 147 -24.20 -0.04 8.50
N SER A 148 -23.75 0.79 9.44
CA SER A 148 -24.66 1.68 10.15
C SER A 148 -25.22 2.63 9.08
N ASN A 149 -26.52 2.56 8.81
CA ASN A 149 -27.21 3.57 7.98
C ASN A 149 -27.14 4.98 8.58
N ALA A 150 -26.53 5.15 9.76
CA ALA A 150 -26.02 6.41 10.24
C ALA A 150 -24.50 6.47 9.99
N ALA A 151 -24.09 6.83 8.77
CA ALA A 151 -22.78 7.44 8.59
C ALA A 151 -22.77 8.73 9.44
N PRO A 152 -21.74 8.99 10.27
CA PRO A 152 -21.62 10.28 10.91
C PRO A 152 -21.56 11.33 9.81
N VAL A 153 -22.60 12.18 9.70
CA VAL A 153 -22.56 13.33 8.80
C VAL A 153 -21.37 14.17 9.27
N PRO A 154 -20.36 14.43 8.43
CA PRO A 154 -19.20 15.23 8.84
C PRO A 154 -19.70 16.57 9.37
N VAL A 155 -19.43 16.84 10.64
CA VAL A 155 -19.81 18.10 11.27
C VAL A 155 -19.14 19.23 10.48
N PRO A 156 -19.89 20.26 10.03
CA PRO A 156 -19.29 21.41 9.35
C PRO A 156 -18.17 22.02 10.20
N VAL A 157 -17.01 22.23 9.59
CA VAL A 157 -15.84 22.86 10.22
C VAL A 157 -15.71 24.26 9.64
N PRO A 158 -15.38 25.30 10.43
CA PRO A 158 -15.17 26.64 9.90
C PRO A 158 -13.96 26.68 8.94
N VAL A 159 -14.13 27.35 7.81
CA VAL A 159 -13.03 27.60 6.87
C VAL A 159 -12.00 28.54 7.52
N PRO A 160 -10.71 28.15 7.59
CA PRO A 160 -9.69 28.96 8.23
C PRO A 160 -9.45 30.28 7.48
N SER A 161 -9.18 31.36 8.23
CA SER A 161 -8.81 32.66 7.66
C SER A 161 -7.43 32.62 7.00
N VAL A 162 -7.40 32.71 5.67
CA VAL A 162 -6.16 32.65 4.86
C VAL A 162 -5.85 33.94 4.11
N GLY A 163 -6.64 35.02 4.32
CA GLY A 163 -6.39 36.33 3.72
C GLY A 163 -5.01 36.89 4.03
N GLY A 164 -4.33 37.44 3.02
CA GLY A 164 -2.98 38.01 3.12
C GLY A 164 -1.84 36.98 3.18
N ARG A 165 -2.15 35.69 3.35
CA ARG A 165 -1.15 34.61 3.35
C ARG A 165 -0.71 34.27 1.93
N SER A 166 0.47 33.66 1.83
CA SER A 166 0.91 33.06 0.56
C SER A 166 0.00 31.91 0.16
N VAL A 167 -0.12 31.61 -1.14
CA VAL A 167 -0.86 30.44 -1.64
C VAL A 167 -0.43 29.15 -0.94
N ARG A 168 0.86 28.99 -0.65
CA ARG A 168 1.41 27.81 0.03
C ARG A 168 0.91 27.68 1.47
N GLU A 169 0.88 28.77 2.21
CA GLU A 169 0.37 28.79 3.59
C GLU A 169 -1.15 28.62 3.64
N ALA A 170 -1.85 29.19 2.66
CA ALA A 170 -3.29 29.01 2.50
C ALA A 170 -3.64 27.54 2.19
N ALA A 171 -2.92 26.91 1.27
CA ALA A 171 -3.04 25.49 0.94
C ALA A 171 -2.85 24.62 2.18
N LEU A 172 -1.81 24.90 2.96
CA LEU A 172 -1.50 24.16 4.19
C LEU A 172 -2.62 24.30 5.23
N ALA A 173 -3.12 25.52 5.43
CA ALA A 173 -4.17 25.80 6.40
C ALA A 173 -5.49 25.10 6.02
N LEU A 174 -5.85 25.11 4.73
CA LEU A 174 -7.06 24.46 4.21
C LEU A 174 -6.95 22.93 4.26
N HIS A 175 -5.82 22.37 3.80
CA HIS A 175 -5.60 20.92 3.81
C HIS A 175 -5.55 20.36 5.24
N ARG A 176 -4.96 21.08 6.21
CA ARG A 176 -4.97 20.66 7.63
C ARG A 176 -6.38 20.57 8.22
N ARG A 177 -7.36 21.28 7.65
CA ARG A 177 -8.78 21.22 8.04
C ARG A 177 -9.64 20.37 7.11
N GLY A 178 -9.01 19.62 6.20
CA GLY A 178 -9.69 18.67 5.33
C GLY A 178 -10.38 19.31 4.12
N PHE A 179 -10.12 20.58 3.82
CA PHE A 179 -10.64 21.23 2.62
C PHE A 179 -9.73 20.96 1.42
N ARG A 180 -10.32 20.94 0.22
CA ARG A 180 -9.57 20.96 -1.05
C ARG A 180 -9.43 22.42 -1.48
N MET A 181 -8.35 22.78 -2.18
CA MET A 181 -8.20 24.14 -2.71
C MET A 181 -8.32 24.16 -4.24
N SER A 182 -8.98 25.19 -4.76
CA SER A 182 -8.98 25.55 -6.18
C SER A 182 -8.46 26.97 -6.33
N LEU A 183 -7.29 27.15 -6.95
CA LEU A 183 -6.61 28.43 -7.05
C LEU A 183 -7.01 29.18 -8.34
N ARG A 184 -7.27 30.49 -8.21
CA ARG A 184 -7.42 31.45 -9.31
C ARG A 184 -6.41 32.58 -9.12
N GLY A 185 -5.35 32.59 -9.94
CA GLY A 185 -4.31 33.61 -9.94
C GLY A 185 -3.03 33.20 -9.20
N VAL A 186 -2.12 34.15 -9.01
CA VAL A 186 -0.78 33.98 -8.42
C VAL A 186 -0.53 35.13 -7.46
N GLY A 187 0.12 34.87 -6.31
CA GLY A 187 0.42 35.93 -5.35
C GLY A 187 -0.12 35.65 -3.95
N ARG A 188 -0.76 36.65 -3.33
CA ARG A 188 -1.31 36.56 -1.97
C ARG A 188 -2.81 36.37 -2.03
N VAL A 189 -3.35 35.60 -1.08
CA VAL A 189 -4.79 35.33 -1.05
C VAL A 189 -5.56 36.60 -0.71
N THR A 190 -6.40 37.05 -1.64
CA THR A 190 -7.28 38.21 -1.46
C THR A 190 -8.63 37.77 -0.89
N ARG A 191 -9.20 36.69 -1.42
CA ARG A 191 -10.52 36.18 -0.99
C ARG A 191 -10.64 34.66 -1.12
N THR A 192 -11.55 34.09 -0.34
CA THR A 192 -11.94 32.68 -0.42
C THR A 192 -13.45 32.52 -0.50
N VAL A 193 -13.91 31.47 -1.18
CA VAL A 193 -15.31 31.04 -1.19
C VAL A 193 -15.32 29.52 -0.94
N PRO A 194 -15.94 29.02 0.14
CA PRO A 194 -16.61 29.74 1.24
C PRO A 194 -15.72 30.75 1.99
N ALA A 195 -16.34 31.74 2.61
CA ALA A 195 -15.62 32.82 3.29
C ALA A 195 -14.92 32.31 4.56
N ALA A 196 -13.90 33.04 5.02
CA ALA A 196 -13.24 32.73 6.29
C ALA A 196 -14.28 32.75 7.44
N GLY A 197 -14.31 31.67 8.24
CA GLY A 197 -15.28 31.49 9.32
C GLY A 197 -16.59 30.80 8.91
N GLU A 198 -16.87 30.68 7.61
CA GLU A 198 -18.05 29.97 7.12
C GLU A 198 -17.89 28.46 7.34
N SER A 199 -18.94 27.82 7.84
CA SER A 199 -18.90 26.39 8.17
C SER A 199 -19.11 25.54 6.92
N ALA A 200 -18.08 24.80 6.51
CA ALA A 200 -18.13 23.93 5.34
C ALA A 200 -17.80 22.48 5.72
N ARG A 201 -18.35 21.53 4.96
CA ARG A 201 -18.06 20.12 5.18
C ARG A 201 -16.59 19.82 4.82
N PRO A 202 -15.87 19.02 5.63
CA PRO A 202 -14.58 18.48 5.21
C PRO A 202 -14.69 17.78 3.85
N GLY A 203 -13.79 18.11 2.92
CA GLY A 203 -13.80 17.66 1.53
C GLY A 203 -14.34 18.67 0.52
N THR A 204 -15.01 19.75 0.97
CA THR A 204 -15.44 20.85 0.09
C THR A 204 -14.24 21.55 -0.53
N SER A 205 -14.36 21.91 -1.82
CA SER A 205 -13.37 22.71 -2.53
C SER A 205 -13.56 24.19 -2.20
N VAL A 206 -12.56 24.79 -1.56
CA VAL A 206 -12.49 26.23 -1.29
C VAL A 206 -11.81 26.89 -2.49
N MET A 207 -12.53 27.78 -3.16
CA MET A 207 -11.98 28.60 -4.24
C MET A 207 -11.20 29.76 -3.63
N VAL A 208 -9.95 29.90 -4.04
CA VAL A 208 -9.00 30.89 -3.51
C VAL A 208 -8.58 31.80 -4.65
N TRP A 209 -8.82 33.10 -4.51
CA TRP A 209 -8.30 34.10 -5.44
C TRP A 209 -7.00 34.66 -4.88
N ALA A 210 -5.98 34.73 -5.73
CA ALA A 210 -4.70 35.30 -5.41
C ALA A 210 -4.29 36.31 -6.48
N GLU A 211 -3.81 37.46 -6.03
CA GLU A 211 -3.28 38.56 -6.85
C GLU A 211 -1.91 39.00 -6.29
#